data_AF-E5Y931-F1
#
_entry.id   AF-E5Y931-F1
#
_cell.length_a   1.000
_cell.length_b   1.000
_cell.length_c   1.000
_cell.angle_alpha   90.00
_cell.angle_beta   90.00
_cell.angle_gamma   90.00
#
_symmetry.space_group_name_H-M   'P 1'
#
loop_
_entity.id
_entity.type
_entity.pdbx_description
1 polymer ?
#
loop_
_entity_poly.entity_id
_entity_poly.type
_entity_poly.pdbx_seq_one_letter_code
_entity_poly.pdbx_strand_id
1 'polypeptide(L)'
;MNQNLFKELASLVPMQLDAGQVFTGMPTGKTVKGYKDACLYTPSIDPGYIFHESARDVVVWFMHDLDPLYLYGPTGCGKTTLIKQLAARLNYPTFEVTGHGRLEFADLCGHISLQKGNMVYEYGPLPLAMRYGGILLINEIDLLSPDVAAGLNGVLERGVLCLPENGGELIEPSPMFRFACTANTNGGGDDTGLYQGTTRQNIAWLDRFMLCEVGYPAPETEKELLSRQFPNLPEHILSNMVSFANEVRKLFMGDADSYENTIEVTLSTRTLIRWADLTLKFQPLANQGIEPLSYALDRSLAFKATRSTRAMLHELVQRIFAVTF
;
A
#
# COMPACT_ATOMS: atom_id res chain seq x y z
N MET A 1 -14.79 26.27 -4.54
CA MET A 1 -14.81 24.79 -4.59
C MET A 1 -14.82 24.18 -3.19
N ASN A 2 -14.04 24.68 -2.22
CA ASN A 2 -13.91 24.06 -0.89
C ASN A 2 -15.20 23.97 -0.03
N GLN A 3 -16.21 24.82 -0.22
CA GLN A 3 -17.43 24.74 0.62
C GLN A 3 -18.24 23.45 0.43
N ASN A 4 -18.24 22.85 -0.77
CA ASN A 4 -18.95 21.60 -0.99
C ASN A 4 -18.22 20.42 -0.34
N LEU A 5 -16.89 20.44 -0.35
CA LEU A 5 -16.04 19.45 0.28
C LEU A 5 -16.27 19.36 1.79
N PHE A 6 -16.23 20.51 2.48
CA PHE A 6 -16.46 20.55 3.93
C PHE A 6 -17.88 20.12 4.29
N LYS A 7 -18.88 20.48 3.48
CA LYS A 7 -20.26 20.04 3.68
C LYS A 7 -20.41 18.53 3.55
N GLU A 8 -19.77 17.93 2.55
CA GLU A 8 -19.79 16.49 2.34
C GLU A 8 -19.14 15.76 3.52
N LEU A 9 -17.93 16.16 3.92
CA LEU A 9 -17.23 15.59 5.07
C LEU A 9 -18.00 15.79 6.39
N ALA A 10 -18.61 16.95 6.60
CA ALA A 10 -19.43 17.22 7.79
C ALA A 10 -20.76 16.43 7.81
N SER A 11 -21.20 15.92 6.66
CA SER A 11 -22.43 15.12 6.53
C SER A 11 -22.24 13.62 6.75
N LEU A 12 -20.99 13.18 6.96
CA LEU A 12 -20.67 11.78 7.22
C LEU A 12 -21.36 11.28 8.50
N VAL A 13 -22.05 10.14 8.39
CA VAL A 13 -22.76 9.52 9.52
C VAL A 13 -22.05 8.22 9.89
N PRO A 14 -21.35 8.16 11.05
CA PRO A 14 -20.77 6.94 11.56
C PRO A 14 -21.84 5.85 11.75
N MET A 15 -21.49 4.61 11.42
CA MET A 15 -22.38 3.46 11.52
C MET A 15 -21.60 2.25 12.04
N GLN A 16 -22.27 1.41 12.83
CA GLN A 16 -21.79 0.06 13.16
C GLN A 16 -22.25 -0.90 12.07
N LEU A 17 -21.29 -1.51 11.37
CA LEU A 17 -21.52 -2.48 10.30
C LEU A 17 -21.24 -3.89 10.82
N ASP A 18 -21.78 -4.92 10.18
CA ASP A 18 -21.40 -6.31 10.45
C ASP A 18 -20.09 -6.63 9.72
N ALA A 19 -19.04 -6.93 10.48
CA ALA A 19 -17.70 -7.19 9.95
C ALA A 19 -17.67 -8.40 9.01
N GLY A 20 -18.47 -9.43 9.30
CA GLY A 20 -18.59 -10.60 8.44
C GLY A 20 -19.26 -10.24 7.12
N GLN A 21 -20.36 -9.50 7.17
CA GLN A 21 -21.04 -9.02 5.97
C GLN A 21 -20.12 -8.15 5.09
N VAL A 22 -19.30 -7.31 5.71
CA VAL A 22 -18.38 -6.39 5.01
C VAL A 22 -17.17 -7.10 4.41
N PHE A 23 -16.53 -8.01 5.15
CA PHE A 23 -15.24 -8.60 4.76
C PHE A 23 -15.36 -9.97 4.09
N THR A 24 -16.36 -10.77 4.46
CA THR A 24 -16.54 -12.15 3.93
C THR A 24 -17.86 -12.34 3.18
N GLY A 25 -18.77 -11.36 3.25
CA GLY A 25 -20.11 -11.46 2.66
C GLY A 25 -21.09 -12.30 3.48
N MET A 26 -20.67 -12.85 4.62
CA MET A 26 -21.51 -13.65 5.52
C MET A 26 -21.63 -12.98 6.89
N PRO A 27 -22.85 -12.67 7.39
CA PRO A 27 -23.02 -12.04 8.70
C PRO A 27 -22.40 -12.88 9.82
N THR A 28 -21.68 -12.21 10.73
CA THR A 28 -21.07 -12.86 11.90
C THR A 28 -21.59 -12.34 13.23
N GLY A 29 -22.35 -11.26 13.23
CA GLY A 29 -22.80 -10.53 14.43
C GLY A 29 -21.70 -9.67 15.07
N LYS A 30 -20.46 -9.71 14.56
CA LYS A 30 -19.37 -8.85 15.04
C LYS A 30 -19.47 -7.48 14.41
N THR A 31 -19.39 -6.43 15.23
CA THR A 31 -19.50 -5.04 14.77
C THR A 31 -18.15 -4.46 14.35
N VAL A 32 -18.15 -3.59 13.34
CA VAL A 32 -17.01 -2.77 12.91
C VAL A 32 -17.48 -1.34 12.60
N LYS A 33 -16.69 -0.34 12.98
CA LYS A 33 -17.02 1.07 12.72
C LYS A 33 -16.75 1.40 11.25
N GLY A 34 -17.71 2.05 10.61
CA GLY A 34 -17.59 2.61 9.27
C GLY A 34 -18.52 3.80 9.10
N TYR A 35 -18.82 4.14 7.85
CA TYR A 35 -19.78 5.18 7.49
C TYR A 35 -20.94 4.62 6.69
N LYS A 36 -22.11 5.22 6.86
CA LYS A 36 -23.33 4.83 6.14
C LYS A 36 -23.14 4.94 4.62
N ASP A 37 -22.56 6.05 4.17
CA ASP A 37 -22.41 6.40 2.76
C ASP A 37 -20.93 6.75 2.48
N ALA A 38 -20.47 6.46 1.27
CA ALA A 38 -19.15 6.88 0.79
C ALA A 38 -19.13 8.39 0.49
N CYS A 39 -17.92 8.97 0.49
CA CYS A 39 -17.67 10.36 0.09
C CYS A 39 -16.54 10.43 -0.95
N LEU A 40 -16.23 11.63 -1.42
CA LEU A 40 -15.14 11.91 -2.35
C LEU A 40 -13.77 11.33 -1.91
N TYR A 41 -13.51 11.26 -0.62
CA TYR A 41 -12.26 10.72 -0.06
C TYR A 41 -12.31 9.23 0.27
N THR A 42 -13.46 8.58 0.09
CA THR A 42 -13.57 7.13 0.28
C THR A 42 -12.88 6.43 -0.90
N PRO A 43 -11.91 5.53 -0.68
CA PRO A 43 -11.27 4.80 -1.77
C PRO A 43 -12.29 3.97 -2.57
N SER A 44 -12.05 3.79 -3.86
CA SER A 44 -12.87 2.95 -4.71
C SER A 44 -12.69 1.46 -4.37
N ILE A 45 -13.79 0.71 -4.30
CA ILE A 45 -13.77 -0.74 -4.17
C ILE A 45 -13.22 -1.35 -5.45
N ASP A 46 -12.23 -2.24 -5.31
CA ASP A 46 -11.77 -3.13 -6.38
C ASP A 46 -12.46 -4.50 -6.23
N PRO A 47 -13.38 -4.87 -7.12
CA PRO A 47 -14.06 -6.17 -7.09
C PRO A 47 -13.11 -7.36 -7.29
N GLY A 48 -11.96 -7.13 -7.93
CA GLY A 48 -10.94 -8.15 -8.18
C GLY A 48 -9.96 -8.33 -7.03
N TYR A 49 -10.05 -7.53 -5.97
CA TYR A 49 -9.13 -7.60 -4.83
C TYR A 49 -9.39 -8.84 -3.98
N ILE A 50 -8.32 -9.56 -3.66
CA ILE A 50 -8.35 -10.75 -2.79
C ILE A 50 -7.67 -10.40 -1.46
N PHE A 51 -8.44 -10.49 -0.37
CA PHE A 51 -7.87 -10.44 0.97
C PHE A 51 -7.16 -11.76 1.28
N HIS A 52 -5.85 -11.68 1.52
CA HIS A 52 -5.03 -12.80 1.96
C HIS A 52 -4.81 -12.71 3.49
N GLU A 53 -4.06 -13.65 4.04
CA GLU A 53 -3.88 -13.80 5.49
C GLU A 53 -3.37 -12.54 6.22
N SER A 54 -2.51 -11.74 5.59
CA SER A 54 -2.00 -10.47 6.16
C SER A 54 -3.09 -9.41 6.35
N ALA A 55 -4.28 -9.59 5.77
CA ALA A 55 -5.42 -8.72 6.03
C ALA A 55 -5.97 -8.87 7.46
N ARG A 56 -5.71 -9.99 8.14
CA ARG A 56 -6.28 -10.29 9.48
C ARG A 56 -5.93 -9.21 10.50
N ASP A 57 -4.67 -8.80 10.57
CA ASP A 57 -4.21 -7.82 11.54
C ASP A 57 -4.84 -6.44 11.27
N VAL A 58 -4.96 -6.06 10.00
CA VAL A 58 -5.58 -4.79 9.60
C VAL A 58 -7.09 -4.81 9.84
N VAL A 59 -7.76 -5.94 9.64
CA VAL A 59 -9.18 -6.12 9.99
C VAL A 59 -9.37 -5.95 11.50
N VAL A 60 -8.53 -6.57 12.33
CA VAL A 60 -8.56 -6.40 13.80
C VAL A 60 -8.33 -4.93 14.16
N TRP A 61 -7.41 -4.25 13.49
CA TRP A 61 -7.18 -2.81 13.68
C TRP A 61 -8.39 -1.94 13.33
N PHE A 62 -9.17 -2.29 12.30
CA PHE A 62 -10.44 -1.59 12.03
C PHE A 62 -11.54 -1.90 13.05
N MET A 63 -11.55 -3.11 13.61
CA MET A 63 -12.56 -3.54 14.58
C MET A 63 -12.38 -2.94 15.97
N HIS A 64 -11.15 -2.53 16.32
CA HIS A 64 -10.82 -2.04 17.64
C HIS A 64 -10.21 -0.62 17.60
N ASP A 65 -10.28 0.11 18.71
CA ASP A 65 -9.61 1.41 18.83
C ASP A 65 -8.16 1.19 19.27
N LEU A 66 -7.32 0.67 18.36
CA LEU A 66 -5.89 0.41 18.62
C LEU A 66 -5.01 1.64 18.33
N ASP A 67 -3.71 1.48 18.59
CA ASP A 67 -2.66 2.42 18.22
C ASP A 67 -2.60 2.64 16.70
N PRO A 68 -2.00 3.74 16.23
CA PRO A 68 -1.66 3.96 14.82
C PRO A 68 -1.08 2.72 14.14
N LEU A 69 -1.49 2.45 12.89
CA LEU A 69 -1.05 1.27 12.14
C LEU A 69 0.23 1.54 11.37
N TYR A 70 1.23 0.67 11.51
CA TYR A 70 2.46 0.69 10.71
C TYR A 70 2.59 -0.61 9.91
N LEU A 71 2.33 -0.56 8.61
CA LEU A 71 2.51 -1.71 7.71
C LEU A 71 3.87 -1.67 7.04
N TYR A 72 4.70 -2.67 7.28
CA TYR A 72 5.97 -2.82 6.57
C TYR A 72 6.04 -4.11 5.77
N GLY A 73 7.00 -4.19 4.85
CA GLY A 73 7.20 -5.35 3.99
C GLY A 73 7.75 -4.94 2.63
N PRO A 74 7.99 -5.89 1.71
CA PRO A 74 8.61 -5.60 0.43
C PRO A 74 7.78 -4.66 -0.46
N THR A 75 8.42 -4.04 -1.44
CA THR A 75 7.72 -3.18 -2.40
C THR A 75 6.74 -3.99 -3.26
N GLY A 76 5.57 -3.42 -3.52
CA GLY A 76 4.59 -4.02 -4.43
C GLY A 76 3.89 -5.29 -3.92
N CYS A 77 3.92 -5.58 -2.61
CA CYS A 77 3.12 -6.65 -1.98
C CYS A 77 1.67 -6.23 -1.65
N GLY A 78 1.35 -4.93 -1.72
CA GLY A 78 -0.03 -4.44 -1.59
C GLY A 78 -0.40 -3.77 -0.27
N LYS A 79 0.56 -3.35 0.58
CA LYS A 79 0.34 -2.64 1.86
C LYS A 79 -0.69 -1.51 1.78
N THR A 80 -0.46 -0.52 0.91
CA THR A 80 -1.35 0.62 0.71
C THR A 80 -2.72 0.18 0.20
N THR A 81 -2.74 -0.74 -0.77
CA THR A 81 -3.98 -1.26 -1.34
C THR A 81 -4.80 -2.01 -0.28
N LEU A 82 -4.18 -2.73 0.64
CA LEU A 82 -4.86 -3.44 1.73
C LEU A 82 -5.64 -2.49 2.62
N ILE A 83 -5.01 -1.42 3.11
CA ILE A 83 -5.67 -0.40 3.94
C ILE A 83 -6.81 0.24 3.15
N LYS A 84 -6.56 0.65 1.90
CA LYS A 84 -7.55 1.32 1.06
C LYS A 84 -8.76 0.43 0.75
N GLN A 85 -8.55 -0.86 0.51
CA GLN A 85 -9.63 -1.80 0.18
C GLN A 85 -10.49 -2.17 1.39
N LEU A 86 -9.91 -2.19 2.59
CA LEU A 86 -10.68 -2.30 3.83
C LEU A 86 -11.45 -1.01 4.12
N ALA A 87 -10.79 0.16 3.99
CA ALA A 87 -11.43 1.46 4.14
C ALA A 87 -12.60 1.65 3.16
N ALA A 88 -12.42 1.28 1.89
CA ALA A 88 -13.46 1.34 0.86
C ALA A 88 -14.72 0.55 1.26
N ARG A 89 -14.55 -0.64 1.83
CA ARG A 89 -15.67 -1.51 2.27
C ARG A 89 -16.39 -0.98 3.51
N LEU A 90 -15.73 -0.13 4.29
CA LEU A 90 -16.28 0.55 5.46
C LEU A 90 -16.74 1.98 5.15
N ASN A 91 -16.68 2.41 3.89
CA ASN A 91 -16.89 3.79 3.45
C ASN A 91 -15.99 4.83 4.17
N TYR A 92 -14.83 4.41 4.68
CA TYR A 92 -13.94 5.25 5.45
C TYR A 92 -13.20 6.27 4.57
N PRO A 93 -13.33 7.58 4.81
CA PRO A 93 -12.54 8.60 4.13
C PRO A 93 -11.05 8.36 4.40
N THR A 94 -10.24 8.36 3.34
CA THR A 94 -8.79 8.14 3.42
C THR A 94 -8.05 9.29 2.76
N PHE A 95 -7.29 10.04 3.57
CA PHE A 95 -6.46 11.15 3.15
C PHE A 95 -5.04 10.63 2.94
N GLU A 96 -4.70 10.33 1.69
CA GLU A 96 -3.43 9.70 1.32
C GLU A 96 -2.36 10.76 0.99
N VAL A 97 -1.19 10.61 1.59
CA VAL A 97 0.01 11.42 1.33
C VAL A 97 1.20 10.49 1.10
N THR A 98 2.05 10.80 0.15
CA THR A 98 3.30 10.05 -0.07
C THR A 98 4.45 10.79 0.61
N GLY A 99 5.14 10.09 1.50
CA GLY A 99 6.34 10.55 2.17
C GLY A 99 7.50 10.73 1.19
N HIS A 100 8.26 11.80 1.40
CA HIS A 100 9.49 12.06 0.67
C HIS A 100 10.33 13.07 1.46
N GLY A 101 11.63 13.16 1.18
CA GLY A 101 12.57 14.01 1.94
C GLY A 101 12.29 15.52 1.89
N ARG A 102 11.38 15.99 1.03
CA ARG A 102 10.93 17.39 0.95
C ARG A 102 9.55 17.63 1.57
N LEU A 103 8.91 16.61 2.16
CA LEU A 103 7.59 16.78 2.75
C LEU A 103 7.80 17.57 4.03
N GLU A 104 7.02 18.62 4.23
CA GLU A 104 7.05 19.41 5.44
C GLU A 104 5.79 19.14 6.28
N PHE A 105 5.88 19.38 7.59
CA PHE A 105 4.71 19.25 8.46
C PHE A 105 3.58 20.21 8.06
N ALA A 106 3.94 21.38 7.50
CA ALA A 106 3.00 22.33 6.93
C ALA A 106 2.20 21.75 5.75
N ASP A 107 2.77 20.87 4.93
CA ASP A 107 2.03 20.21 3.83
C ASP A 107 0.91 19.30 4.36
N LEU A 108 1.11 18.71 5.54
CA LEU A 108 0.10 17.90 6.21
C LEU A 108 -0.98 18.76 6.85
N CYS A 109 -0.59 19.88 7.47
CA CYS A 109 -1.47 20.79 8.20
C CYS A 109 -2.29 21.70 7.29
N GLY A 110 -1.71 22.23 6.22
CA GLY A 110 -2.32 23.26 5.38
C GLY A 110 -1.53 24.55 5.38
N HIS A 111 -1.93 25.46 4.49
CA HIS A 111 -1.22 26.70 4.22
C HIS A 111 -2.19 27.85 3.95
N ILE A 112 -1.72 29.08 4.07
CA ILE A 112 -2.49 30.27 3.68
C ILE A 112 -2.38 30.46 2.17
N SER A 113 -3.52 30.59 1.50
CA SER A 113 -3.60 30.89 0.07
C SER A 113 -4.38 32.19 -0.19
N LEU A 114 -4.10 32.84 -1.32
CA LEU A 114 -4.82 34.05 -1.74
C LEU A 114 -5.96 33.65 -2.68
N GLN A 115 -7.20 33.68 -2.19
CA GLN A 115 -8.39 33.41 -2.99
C GLN A 115 -9.19 34.71 -3.20
N LYS A 116 -9.30 35.13 -4.47
CA LYS A 116 -10.08 36.33 -4.88
C LYS A 116 -9.73 37.59 -4.06
N GLY A 117 -8.45 37.77 -3.73
CA GLY A 117 -7.96 38.93 -2.97
C GLY A 117 -8.03 38.79 -1.45
N ASN A 118 -8.56 37.68 -0.92
CA ASN A 118 -8.60 37.39 0.51
C ASN A 118 -7.62 36.27 0.87
N MET A 119 -6.91 36.43 2.00
CA MET A 119 -6.13 35.35 2.59
C MET A 119 -7.08 34.33 3.23
N VAL A 120 -7.02 33.09 2.76
CA VAL A 120 -7.85 31.98 3.24
C VAL A 120 -6.92 30.84 3.64
N TYR A 121 -7.16 30.26 4.81
CA TYR A 121 -6.43 29.06 5.22
C TYR A 121 -7.00 27.84 4.50
N GLU A 122 -6.13 27.11 3.80
CA GLU A 122 -6.45 25.85 3.14
C GLU A 122 -5.96 24.69 4.00
N TYR A 123 -6.90 23.95 4.59
CA TYR A 123 -6.60 22.79 5.41
C TYR A 123 -5.95 21.67 4.59
N GLY A 124 -4.87 21.13 5.12
CA GLY A 124 -4.21 19.94 4.61
C GLY A 124 -4.92 18.65 5.03
N PRO A 125 -4.38 17.49 4.60
CA PRO A 125 -4.98 16.18 4.84
C PRO A 125 -5.09 15.82 6.33
N LEU A 126 -4.13 16.22 7.17
CA LEU A 126 -4.12 15.88 8.60
C LEU A 126 -5.31 16.50 9.36
N PRO A 127 -5.54 17.83 9.36
CA PRO A 127 -6.67 18.40 10.07
C PRO A 127 -8.02 18.01 9.49
N LEU A 128 -8.11 17.72 8.18
CA LEU A 128 -9.33 17.17 7.59
C LEU A 128 -9.66 15.78 8.16
N ALA A 129 -8.68 14.88 8.19
CA ALA A 129 -8.83 13.55 8.76
C ALA A 129 -9.18 13.60 10.25
N MET A 130 -8.48 14.46 11.02
CA MET A 130 -8.72 14.62 12.45
C MET A 130 -10.12 15.19 12.74
N ARG A 131 -10.49 16.28 12.08
CA ARG A 131 -11.75 16.99 12.34
C ARG A 131 -12.98 16.18 11.93
N TYR A 132 -12.96 15.58 10.74
CA TYR A 132 -14.14 14.93 10.16
C TYR A 132 -14.17 13.41 10.37
N GLY A 133 -13.12 12.82 10.94
CA GLY A 133 -13.03 11.38 11.16
C GLY A 133 -12.68 10.62 9.88
N GLY A 134 -11.40 10.54 9.57
CA GLY A 134 -10.89 9.72 8.48
C GLY A 134 -9.57 9.06 8.84
N ILE A 135 -9.02 8.34 7.87
CA ILE A 135 -7.68 7.79 7.96
C ILE A 135 -6.72 8.79 7.34
N LEU A 136 -5.74 9.28 8.10
CA LEU A 136 -4.54 9.84 7.50
C LEU A 136 -3.63 8.66 7.13
N LEU A 137 -3.38 8.47 5.83
CA LEU A 137 -2.55 7.40 5.29
C LEU A 137 -1.26 7.99 4.73
N ILE A 138 -0.12 7.76 5.39
CA ILE A 138 1.19 8.17 4.89
C ILE A 138 1.91 6.98 4.26
N ASN A 139 2.10 7.00 2.95
CA ASN A 139 2.91 6.02 2.25
C ASN A 139 4.40 6.35 2.35
N GLU A 140 5.26 5.32 2.32
CA GLU A 140 6.71 5.50 2.35
C GLU A 140 7.17 6.38 3.54
N ILE A 141 6.62 6.09 4.72
CA ILE A 141 6.88 6.88 5.93
C ILE A 141 8.34 6.84 6.37
N ASP A 142 9.07 5.81 5.94
CA ASP A 142 10.52 5.67 6.10
C ASP A 142 11.32 6.70 5.29
N LEU A 143 10.70 7.44 4.37
CA LEU A 143 11.31 8.56 3.63
C LEU A 143 11.07 9.93 4.25
N LEU A 144 10.32 10.01 5.36
CA LEU A 144 10.09 11.28 6.06
C LEU A 144 11.35 11.77 6.75
N SER A 145 11.49 13.10 6.80
CA SER A 145 12.50 13.71 7.65
C SER A 145 12.16 13.53 9.14
N PRO A 146 13.17 13.45 10.03
CA PRO A 146 12.94 13.38 11.47
C PRO A 146 12.08 14.52 12.02
N ASP A 147 12.16 15.71 11.43
CA ASP A 147 11.41 16.89 11.84
C ASP A 147 9.90 16.70 11.63
N VAL A 148 9.50 16.12 10.50
CA VAL A 148 8.08 15.80 10.23
C VAL A 148 7.59 14.70 11.17
N ALA A 149 8.40 13.65 11.38
CA ALA A 149 8.07 12.57 12.30
C ALA A 149 7.87 13.10 13.73
N ALA A 150 8.72 14.03 14.18
CA ALA A 150 8.58 14.69 15.48
C ALA A 150 7.30 15.53 15.58
N GLY A 151 6.93 16.26 14.52
CA GLY A 151 5.67 17.00 14.44
C GLY A 151 4.43 16.11 14.58
N LEU A 152 4.51 14.85 14.15
CA LEU A 152 3.42 13.87 14.26
C LEU A 152 3.29 13.23 15.65
N ASN A 153 4.24 13.41 16.57
CA ASN A 153 4.19 12.76 17.90
C ASN A 153 2.87 13.00 18.64
N GLY A 154 2.43 14.27 18.71
CA GLY A 154 1.17 14.63 19.37
C GLY A 154 -0.05 14.01 18.69
N VAL A 155 -0.02 13.86 17.36
CA VAL A 155 -1.11 13.23 16.58
C VAL A 155 -1.19 11.74 16.87
N LEU A 156 -0.04 11.06 16.93
CA LEU A 156 0.03 9.61 17.20
C LEU A 156 -0.45 9.27 18.62
N GLU A 157 -0.24 10.18 19.58
CA GLU A 157 -0.74 10.08 20.95
C GLU A 157 -2.22 10.51 21.09
N ARG A 158 -2.93 10.73 19.96
CA ARG A 158 -4.31 11.22 19.90
C ARG A 158 -4.51 12.56 20.62
N GLY A 159 -3.47 13.38 20.64
CA GLY A 159 -3.50 14.74 21.18
C GLY A 159 -4.21 15.74 20.26
N VAL A 160 -4.36 16.96 20.77
CA VAL A 160 -4.95 18.09 20.04
C VAL A 160 -3.93 18.65 19.05
N LEU A 161 -4.35 18.85 17.80
CA LEU A 161 -3.55 19.54 16.79
C LEU A 161 -3.76 21.04 16.89
N CYS A 162 -2.68 21.79 17.12
CA CYS A 162 -2.69 23.25 17.04
C CYS A 162 -2.24 23.68 15.63
N LEU A 163 -2.96 24.63 15.03
CA LEU A 163 -2.63 25.26 13.76
C LEU A 163 -2.25 26.74 13.98
N PRO A 164 -0.97 27.05 14.26
CA PRO A 164 -0.53 28.41 14.56
C PRO A 164 -0.83 29.40 13.42
N GLU A 165 -0.64 28.96 12.17
CA GLU A 165 -0.89 29.79 10.99
C GLU A 165 -2.37 30.11 10.75
N ASN A 166 -3.28 29.29 11.30
CA ASN A 166 -4.72 29.53 11.27
C ASN A 166 -5.21 30.20 12.57
N GLY A 167 -4.45 31.16 13.10
CA GLY A 167 -4.81 31.89 14.30
C GLY A 167 -4.77 31.06 15.59
N GLY A 168 -4.01 29.96 15.60
CA GLY A 168 -3.91 29.06 16.76
C GLY A 168 -5.13 28.15 16.94
N GLU A 169 -5.84 27.83 15.85
CA GLU A 169 -6.98 26.91 15.91
C GLU A 169 -6.57 25.55 16.50
N LEU A 170 -7.39 25.03 17.41
CA LEU A 170 -7.21 23.73 18.04
C LEU A 170 -8.19 22.73 17.43
N ILE A 171 -7.67 21.60 16.98
CA ILE A 171 -8.45 20.50 16.39
C ILE A 171 -8.30 19.27 17.27
N GLU A 172 -9.40 18.89 17.91
CA GLU A 172 -9.52 17.63 18.63
C GLU A 172 -9.75 16.49 17.63
N PRO A 173 -9.08 15.33 17.79
CA PRO A 173 -9.30 14.20 16.91
C PRO A 173 -10.70 13.62 17.13
N SER A 174 -11.45 13.47 16.03
CA SER A 174 -12.70 12.72 16.02
C SER A 174 -12.50 11.29 16.57
N PRO A 175 -13.50 10.69 17.24
CA PRO A 175 -13.44 9.26 17.61
C PRO A 175 -13.25 8.31 16.41
N MET A 176 -13.59 8.79 15.21
CA MET A 176 -13.39 8.10 13.93
C MET A 176 -12.07 8.50 13.25
N PHE A 177 -11.21 9.29 13.88
CA PHE A 177 -9.87 9.55 13.36
C PHE A 177 -9.00 8.29 13.52
N ARG A 178 -8.20 8.02 12.49
CA ARG A 178 -7.25 6.93 12.43
C ARG A 178 -5.97 7.39 11.74
N PHE A 179 -4.83 6.86 12.18
CA PHE A 179 -3.55 7.07 11.51
C PHE A 179 -3.02 5.72 11.02
N ALA A 180 -2.63 5.66 9.76
CA ALA A 180 -1.97 4.49 9.20
C ALA A 180 -0.79 4.93 8.32
N CYS A 181 0.24 4.10 8.25
CA CYS A 181 1.36 4.34 7.37
C CYS A 181 1.87 3.04 6.75
N THR A 182 2.60 3.19 5.64
CA THR A 182 3.28 2.09 4.98
C THR A 182 4.76 2.39 4.81
N ALA A 183 5.60 1.36 4.96
CA ALA A 183 7.04 1.46 4.79
C ALA A 183 7.58 0.23 4.06
N ASN A 184 8.78 0.34 3.49
CA ASN A 184 9.48 -0.84 2.99
C ASN A 184 10.34 -1.51 4.08
N THR A 185 10.70 -0.75 5.11
CA THR A 185 11.48 -1.22 6.25
C THR A 185 10.65 -1.24 7.54
N ASN A 186 11.03 -2.06 8.51
CA ASN A 186 10.42 -2.10 9.85
C ASN A 186 10.84 -0.91 10.75
N GLY A 187 11.38 0.17 10.15
CA GLY A 187 11.92 1.32 10.88
C GLY A 187 13.37 1.16 11.36
N GLY A 188 13.98 -0.02 11.20
CA GLY A 188 15.44 -0.23 11.44
C GLY A 188 16.34 0.51 10.45
N GLY A 189 15.77 0.97 9.33
CA GLY A 189 16.52 1.41 8.15
C GLY A 189 16.68 0.26 7.15
N ASP A 190 17.53 0.46 6.16
CA ASP A 190 17.84 -0.54 5.14
C ASP A 190 19.05 -1.39 5.53
N ASP A 191 18.82 -2.42 6.36
CA ASP A 191 19.85 -3.40 6.70
C ASP A 191 20.34 -4.22 5.48
N THR A 192 19.60 -4.15 4.37
CA THR A 192 19.86 -4.92 3.14
C THR A 192 20.62 -4.16 2.06
N GLY A 193 20.73 -2.83 2.15
CA GLY A 193 21.26 -1.96 1.10
C GLY A 193 20.35 -1.80 -0.15
N LEU A 194 19.12 -2.31 -0.11
CA LEU A 194 18.17 -2.38 -1.22
C LEU A 194 17.17 -1.20 -1.30
N TYR A 195 17.01 -0.45 -0.21
CA TYR A 195 16.08 0.67 -0.03
C TYR A 195 16.83 1.96 0.28
N GLN A 196 17.57 2.45 -0.72
CA GLN A 196 18.30 3.71 -0.63
C GLN A 196 17.38 4.89 -0.30
N GLY A 197 17.81 5.71 0.66
CA GLY A 197 17.08 6.90 1.11
C GLY A 197 16.09 6.66 2.26
N THR A 198 15.92 5.42 2.70
CA THR A 198 15.18 5.15 3.95
C THR A 198 15.94 5.66 5.16
N THR A 199 15.24 6.32 6.07
CA THR A 199 15.77 6.84 7.31
C THR A 199 15.41 5.89 8.43
N ARG A 200 16.42 5.49 9.22
CA ARG A 200 16.18 4.73 10.46
C ARG A 200 15.29 5.55 11.38
N GLN A 201 14.17 4.96 11.76
CA GLN A 201 13.22 5.61 12.65
C GLN A 201 13.66 5.44 14.10
N ASN A 202 13.30 6.42 14.92
CA ASN A 202 13.57 6.34 16.35
C ASN A 202 12.72 5.22 16.97
N ILE A 203 13.33 4.32 17.75
CA ILE A 203 12.63 3.21 18.42
C ILE A 203 11.49 3.74 19.30
N ALA A 204 11.73 4.85 20.01
CA ALA A 204 10.69 5.48 20.84
C ALA A 204 9.52 6.00 19.99
N TRP A 205 9.74 6.33 18.71
CA TRP A 205 8.70 6.74 17.78
C TRP A 205 7.88 5.55 17.30
N LEU A 206 8.55 4.43 16.99
CA LEU A 206 7.90 3.17 16.59
C LEU A 206 7.03 2.55 17.69
N ASP A 207 7.36 2.79 18.97
CA ASP A 207 6.58 2.31 20.13
C ASP A 207 5.13 2.86 20.17
N ARG A 208 4.83 3.89 19.37
CA ARG A 208 3.47 4.45 19.22
C ARG A 208 2.61 3.72 18.20
N PHE A 209 3.10 2.63 17.61
CA PHE A 209 2.42 1.95 16.50
C PHE A 209 2.14 0.47 16.81
N MET A 210 1.03 -0.02 16.26
CA MET A 210 0.85 -1.44 15.99
C MET A 210 1.60 -1.77 14.69
N LEU A 211 2.73 -2.48 14.79
CA LEU A 211 3.48 -2.93 13.62
C LEU A 211 2.87 -4.21 13.06
N CYS A 212 2.68 -4.26 11.73
CA CYS A 212 2.32 -5.49 11.04
C CYS A 212 3.19 -5.68 9.79
N GLU A 213 3.64 -6.92 9.61
CA GLU A 213 4.39 -7.33 8.42
C GLU A 213 3.46 -7.83 7.34
N VAL A 214 3.64 -7.32 6.12
CA VAL A 214 2.88 -7.75 4.94
C VAL A 214 3.86 -8.28 3.90
N GLY A 215 3.96 -9.60 3.84
CA GLY A 215 4.71 -10.31 2.81
C GLY A 215 4.00 -10.36 1.46
N TYR A 216 4.63 -10.99 0.48
CA TYR A 216 3.92 -11.38 -0.75
C TYR A 216 2.86 -12.44 -0.42
N PRO A 217 1.70 -12.45 -1.09
CA PRO A 217 0.68 -13.46 -0.84
C PRO A 217 1.21 -14.87 -1.11
N ALA A 218 0.59 -15.87 -0.46
CA ALA A 218 0.90 -17.27 -0.70
C ALA A 218 0.74 -17.63 -2.20
N PRO A 219 1.51 -18.61 -2.73
CA PRO A 219 1.46 -18.99 -4.14
C PRO A 219 0.06 -19.26 -4.67
N GLU A 220 -0.78 -19.95 -3.89
CA GLU A 220 -2.17 -20.24 -4.25
C GLU A 220 -3.00 -18.95 -4.40
N THR A 221 -2.79 -17.97 -3.51
CA THR A 221 -3.48 -16.68 -3.57
C THR A 221 -3.02 -15.83 -4.75
N GLU A 222 -1.72 -15.80 -5.05
CA GLU A 222 -1.22 -15.11 -6.26
C GLU A 222 -1.71 -15.79 -7.54
N LYS A 223 -1.77 -17.12 -7.57
CA LYS A 223 -2.34 -17.87 -8.70
C LYS A 223 -3.83 -17.54 -8.88
N GLU A 224 -4.61 -17.53 -7.80
CA GLU A 224 -6.02 -17.14 -7.84
C GLU A 224 -6.19 -15.70 -8.34
N LEU A 225 -5.36 -14.77 -7.84
CA LEU A 225 -5.35 -13.37 -8.26
C LEU A 225 -5.11 -13.25 -9.77
N LEU A 226 -4.10 -13.93 -10.30
CA LEU A 226 -3.81 -13.95 -11.73
C LEU A 226 -4.94 -14.59 -12.53
N SER A 227 -5.53 -15.68 -12.03
CA SER A 227 -6.59 -16.41 -12.72
C SER A 227 -7.86 -15.57 -12.86
N ARG A 228 -8.20 -14.78 -11.84
CA ARG A 228 -9.33 -13.83 -11.89
C ARG A 228 -9.08 -12.66 -12.84
N GLN A 229 -7.86 -12.12 -12.86
CA GLN A 229 -7.54 -10.96 -13.70
C GLN A 229 -7.25 -11.32 -15.16
N PHE A 230 -6.72 -12.51 -15.41
CA PHE A 230 -6.27 -12.97 -16.71
C PHE A 230 -6.85 -14.35 -17.06
N PRO A 231 -8.19 -14.49 -17.17
CA PRO A 231 -8.83 -15.78 -17.46
C PRO A 231 -8.46 -16.37 -18.82
N ASN A 232 -7.87 -15.56 -19.71
CA ASN A 232 -7.41 -15.98 -21.03
C ASN A 232 -6.01 -16.60 -21.02
N LEU A 233 -5.27 -16.54 -19.90
CA LEU A 233 -4.00 -17.25 -19.76
C LEU A 233 -4.24 -18.67 -19.26
N PRO A 234 -3.60 -19.70 -19.86
CA PRO A 234 -3.72 -21.07 -19.37
C PRO A 234 -3.25 -21.21 -17.92
N GLU A 235 -3.94 -22.06 -17.14
CA GLU A 235 -3.67 -22.23 -15.70
C GLU A 235 -2.20 -22.66 -15.42
N HIS A 236 -1.62 -23.50 -16.27
CA HIS A 236 -0.22 -23.91 -16.14
C HIS A 236 0.75 -22.73 -16.31
N ILE A 237 0.47 -21.79 -17.22
CA ILE A 237 1.27 -20.57 -17.38
C ILE A 237 1.20 -19.72 -16.12
N LEU A 238 0.01 -19.56 -15.54
CA LEU A 238 -0.17 -18.80 -14.30
C LEU A 238 0.58 -19.45 -13.13
N SER A 239 0.49 -20.78 -13.00
CA SER A 239 1.24 -21.54 -12.01
C SER A 239 2.75 -21.37 -12.18
N ASN A 240 3.25 -21.44 -13.42
CA ASN A 240 4.66 -21.26 -13.73
C ASN A 240 5.13 -19.83 -13.48
N MET A 241 4.31 -18.81 -13.75
CA MET A 241 4.61 -17.42 -13.42
C MET A 241 4.76 -17.20 -11.91
N VAL A 242 3.90 -17.82 -11.10
CA VAL A 242 4.01 -17.77 -9.63
C VAL A 242 5.24 -18.52 -9.13
N SER A 243 5.53 -19.71 -9.68
CA SER A 243 6.76 -20.45 -9.36
C SER A 243 8.01 -19.63 -9.68
N PHE A 244 8.05 -19.01 -10.87
CA PHE A 244 9.11 -18.09 -11.28
C PHE A 244 9.24 -16.91 -10.32
N ALA A 245 8.13 -16.30 -9.90
CA ALA A 245 8.13 -15.21 -8.93
C ALA A 245 8.82 -15.59 -7.62
N ASN A 246 8.47 -16.75 -7.08
CA ASN A 246 9.02 -17.22 -5.80
C ASN A 246 10.51 -17.57 -5.91
N GLU A 247 10.94 -18.17 -7.00
CA GLU A 247 12.37 -18.41 -7.25
C GLU A 247 13.17 -17.10 -7.35
N VAL A 248 12.66 -16.09 -8.08
CA VAL A 248 13.28 -14.76 -8.15
C VAL A 248 13.34 -14.09 -6.77
N ARG A 249 12.30 -14.21 -5.95
CA ARG A 249 12.28 -13.66 -4.58
C ARG A 249 13.31 -14.32 -3.68
N LYS A 250 13.48 -15.65 -3.77
CA LYS A 250 14.52 -16.39 -3.01
C LYS A 250 15.93 -15.94 -3.41
N LEU A 251 16.19 -15.84 -4.72
CA LEU A 251 17.49 -15.38 -5.24
C LEU A 251 17.79 -13.93 -4.82
N PHE A 252 16.75 -13.08 -4.74
CA PHE A 252 16.90 -11.71 -4.28
C PHE A 252 17.21 -11.61 -2.79
N MET A 253 16.56 -12.43 -1.95
CA MET A 253 16.79 -12.42 -0.50
C MET A 253 18.15 -12.98 -0.09
N GLY A 254 18.78 -13.80 -0.95
CA GLY A 254 20.02 -14.50 -0.65
C GLY A 254 19.80 -15.51 0.47
N ASP A 255 19.48 -16.75 0.09
CA ASP A 255 19.35 -17.82 1.08
C ASP A 255 20.69 -17.99 1.83
N ALA A 256 20.63 -18.18 3.16
CA ALA A 256 21.78 -18.10 4.06
C ALA A 256 22.92 -19.10 3.74
N ASP A 257 22.62 -20.12 2.92
CA ASP A 257 23.55 -21.19 2.53
C ASP A 257 24.25 -20.95 1.17
N SER A 258 23.91 -19.90 0.40
CA SER A 258 24.51 -19.67 -0.92
C SER A 258 24.73 -18.18 -1.22
N TYR A 259 25.91 -17.68 -0.88
CA TYR A 259 26.37 -16.33 -1.22
C TYR A 259 26.75 -16.14 -2.70
N GLU A 260 26.65 -17.18 -3.54
CA GLU A 260 27.20 -17.13 -4.90
C GLU A 260 26.21 -16.68 -5.99
N ASN A 261 24.90 -16.63 -5.72
CA ASN A 261 23.87 -16.32 -6.74
C ASN A 261 22.76 -15.36 -6.28
N THR A 262 23.12 -14.28 -5.58
CA THR A 262 22.13 -13.22 -5.29
C THR A 262 21.87 -12.35 -6.52
N ILE A 263 20.64 -11.87 -6.66
CA ILE A 263 20.26 -10.94 -7.72
C ILE A 263 19.78 -9.60 -7.16
N GLU A 264 20.00 -8.56 -7.95
CA GLU A 264 19.70 -7.17 -7.59
C GLU A 264 18.25 -6.75 -7.86
N VAL A 265 17.44 -7.61 -8.50
CA VAL A 265 16.03 -7.33 -8.79
C VAL A 265 15.11 -8.38 -8.17
N THR A 266 13.97 -7.92 -7.63
CA THR A 266 12.92 -8.80 -7.09
C THR A 266 11.67 -8.78 -7.98
N LEU A 267 10.86 -9.84 -7.93
CA LEU A 267 9.57 -9.90 -8.61
C LEU A 267 8.41 -9.68 -7.63
N SER A 268 8.00 -8.41 -7.49
CA SER A 268 6.80 -8.05 -6.72
C SER A 268 5.51 -8.57 -7.36
N THR A 269 4.44 -8.72 -6.58
CA THR A 269 3.09 -9.06 -7.09
C THR A 269 2.62 -8.05 -8.17
N ARG A 270 2.95 -6.76 -8.01
CA ARG A 270 2.70 -5.74 -9.04
C ARG A 270 3.41 -6.05 -10.36
N THR A 271 4.68 -6.46 -10.30
CA THR A 271 5.46 -6.83 -11.50
C THR A 271 4.94 -8.12 -12.11
N LEU A 272 4.53 -9.09 -11.30
CA LEU A 272 3.93 -10.35 -11.72
C LEU A 272 2.63 -10.12 -12.51
N ILE A 273 1.71 -9.30 -11.98
CA ILE A 273 0.47 -8.90 -12.68
C ILE A 273 0.80 -8.20 -14.01
N ARG A 274 1.78 -7.28 -14.00
CA ARG A 274 2.23 -6.60 -15.23
C ARG A 274 2.79 -7.59 -16.25
N TRP A 275 3.53 -8.61 -15.81
CA TRP A 275 4.09 -9.62 -16.70
C TRP A 275 2.98 -10.41 -17.40
N ALA A 276 1.98 -10.88 -16.64
CA ALA A 276 0.81 -11.57 -17.19
C ALA A 276 0.03 -10.71 -18.20
N ASP A 277 -0.25 -9.45 -17.87
CA ASP A 277 -0.93 -8.50 -18.76
C ASP A 277 -0.15 -8.28 -20.07
N LEU A 278 1.16 -8.09 -19.99
CA LEU A 278 2.01 -7.91 -21.16
C LEU A 278 2.13 -9.19 -22.00
N THR A 279 2.19 -10.37 -21.38
CA THR A 279 2.20 -11.66 -22.11
C THR A 279 0.95 -11.80 -22.98
N LEU A 280 -0.23 -11.44 -22.45
CA LEU A 280 -1.47 -11.44 -23.26
C LEU A 280 -1.40 -10.43 -24.40
N LYS A 281 -0.99 -9.19 -24.11
CA LYS A 281 -0.93 -8.11 -25.11
C LYS A 281 0.07 -8.40 -26.23
N PHE A 282 1.14 -9.15 -25.94
CA PHE A 282 2.15 -9.54 -26.91
C PHE A 282 1.89 -10.89 -27.59
N GLN A 283 0.79 -11.59 -27.29
CA GLN A 283 0.46 -12.84 -27.98
C GLN A 283 0.52 -12.75 -29.52
N PRO A 284 0.06 -11.67 -30.19
CA PRO A 284 0.15 -11.57 -31.65
C PRO A 284 1.57 -11.63 -32.21
N LEU A 285 2.60 -11.32 -31.41
CA LEU A 285 4.00 -11.39 -31.84
C LEU A 285 4.49 -12.82 -32.03
N ALA A 286 3.79 -13.82 -31.49
CA ALA A 286 4.08 -15.23 -31.75
C ALA A 286 4.04 -15.56 -33.26
N ASN A 287 3.18 -14.88 -34.02
CA ASN A 287 3.09 -15.02 -35.48
C ASN A 287 4.37 -14.55 -36.22
N GLN A 288 5.24 -13.81 -35.53
CA GLN A 288 6.52 -13.31 -36.05
C GLN A 288 7.71 -14.10 -35.47
N GLY A 289 7.46 -15.22 -34.79
CA GLY A 289 8.51 -16.04 -34.15
C GLY A 289 9.06 -15.45 -32.85
N ILE A 290 8.39 -14.44 -32.27
CA ILE A 290 8.79 -13.83 -30.99
C ILE A 290 7.99 -14.49 -29.86
N GLU A 291 8.68 -15.06 -28.88
CA GLU A 291 8.05 -15.67 -27.71
C GLU A 291 7.43 -14.60 -26.78
N PRO A 292 6.10 -14.54 -26.59
CA PRO A 292 5.46 -13.47 -25.82
C PRO A 292 5.85 -13.45 -24.34
N LEU A 293 6.10 -14.61 -23.71
CA LEU A 293 6.48 -14.73 -22.30
C LEU A 293 7.81 -14.04 -22.01
N SER A 294 8.86 -14.45 -22.71
CA SER A 294 10.21 -13.89 -22.61
C SER A 294 10.24 -12.42 -23.02
N TYR A 295 9.51 -12.05 -24.08
CA TYR A 295 9.42 -10.66 -24.55
C TYR A 295 8.73 -9.72 -23.55
N ALA A 296 7.71 -10.23 -22.84
CA ALA A 296 7.01 -9.53 -21.77
C ALA A 296 7.87 -9.43 -20.49
N LEU A 297 8.64 -10.47 -20.16
CA LEU A 297 9.50 -10.50 -18.99
C LEU A 297 10.55 -9.38 -19.02
N ASP A 298 11.16 -9.16 -20.18
CA ASP A 298 12.14 -8.07 -20.35
C ASP A 298 11.55 -6.71 -19.96
N ARG A 299 10.31 -6.43 -20.38
CA ARG A 299 9.61 -5.17 -20.13
C ARG A 299 9.08 -5.03 -18.72
N SER A 300 8.68 -6.14 -18.09
CA SER A 300 8.14 -6.12 -16.73
C SER A 300 9.27 -6.04 -15.68
N LEU A 301 10.33 -6.83 -15.86
CA LEU A 301 11.41 -7.01 -14.89
C LEU A 301 12.80 -6.87 -15.51
N ALA A 302 13.14 -7.67 -16.53
CA ALA A 302 14.55 -7.98 -16.81
C ALA A 302 15.38 -6.80 -17.35
N PHE A 303 14.76 -5.77 -17.96
CA PHE A 303 15.47 -4.53 -18.34
C PHE A 303 15.92 -3.68 -17.15
N LYS A 304 15.42 -3.93 -15.94
CA LYS A 304 15.90 -3.28 -14.71
C LYS A 304 17.16 -3.95 -14.16
N ALA A 305 17.49 -5.14 -14.65
CA ALA A 305 18.60 -5.94 -14.17
C ALA A 305 19.86 -5.70 -15.01
N THR A 306 21.00 -6.02 -14.41
CA THR A 306 22.29 -6.21 -15.06
C THR A 306 22.20 -7.30 -16.14
N ARG A 307 23.18 -7.32 -17.05
CA ARG A 307 23.19 -8.30 -18.15
C ARG A 307 23.29 -9.74 -17.64
N SER A 308 24.06 -9.99 -16.58
CA SER A 308 24.20 -11.30 -15.94
C SER A 308 22.88 -11.76 -15.34
N THR A 309 22.25 -10.92 -14.52
CA THR A 309 20.96 -11.24 -13.89
C THR A 309 19.87 -11.42 -14.93
N ARG A 310 19.86 -10.61 -15.99
CA ARG A 310 18.93 -10.79 -17.11
C ARG A 310 19.11 -12.15 -17.79
N ALA A 311 20.34 -12.59 -18.06
CA ALA A 311 20.59 -13.91 -18.64
C ALA A 311 20.05 -15.02 -17.73
N MET A 312 20.34 -14.94 -16.43
CA MET A 312 19.85 -15.88 -15.42
C MET A 312 18.30 -15.92 -15.35
N LEU A 313 17.64 -14.77 -15.44
CA LEU A 313 16.16 -14.70 -15.48
C LEU A 313 15.60 -15.44 -16.71
N HIS A 314 16.24 -15.32 -17.88
CA HIS A 314 15.81 -16.04 -19.10
C HIS A 314 16.08 -17.54 -19.02
N GLU A 315 17.21 -17.97 -18.44
CA GLU A 315 17.47 -19.38 -18.15
C GLU A 315 16.42 -19.96 -17.19
N LEU A 316 16.02 -19.19 -16.18
CA LEU A 316 14.98 -19.57 -15.23
C LEU A 316 13.60 -19.70 -15.91
N VAL A 317 13.25 -18.81 -16.85
CA VAL A 317 12.05 -18.97 -17.67
C VAL A 317 12.11 -20.26 -18.48
N GLN A 318 13.21 -20.50 -19.21
CA GLN A 318 13.35 -21.72 -20.00
C GLN A 318 13.20 -22.96 -19.13
N ARG A 319 13.85 -23.01 -17.96
CA ARG A 319 13.75 -24.13 -17.03
C ARG A 319 12.32 -24.38 -16.53
N ILE A 320 11.60 -23.32 -16.16
CA ILE A 320 10.27 -23.43 -15.55
C ILE A 320 9.18 -23.69 -16.61
N PHE A 321 9.31 -23.10 -17.80
CA PHE A 321 8.29 -23.16 -18.85
C PHE A 321 8.57 -24.23 -19.92
N ALA A 322 9.77 -24.84 -19.98
CA ALA A 322 10.08 -25.92 -20.94
C ALA A 322 9.29 -27.22 -20.72
N VAL A 323 8.61 -27.39 -19.58
CA VAL A 323 7.83 -28.60 -19.26
C VAL A 323 6.42 -28.55 -19.89
N THR A 324 6.09 -27.56 -20.73
CA THR A 324 4.68 -27.37 -21.17
C THR A 324 4.48 -26.89 -22.62
N PHE A 325 5.43 -27.16 -23.52
CA PHE A 325 5.24 -26.99 -24.97
C PHE A 325 5.33 -28.32 -25.71
#